data_AF-A0A5B9PFT5-F1
#
_entry.id   AF-A0A5B9PFT5-F1
#
_cell.length_a   1.000
_cell.length_b   1.000
_cell.length_c   1.000
_cell.angle_alpha   90.00
_cell.angle_beta   90.00
_cell.angle_gamma   90.00
#
_symmetry.space_group_name_H-M   'P 1'
#
loop_
_entity.id
_entity.type
_entity.pdbx_description
1 polymer ?
#
loop_
_entity_poly.entity_id
_entity_poly.type
_entity_poly.pdbx_seq_one_letter_code
_entity_poly.pdbx_strand_id
1 'polypeptide(L)'
;MKRRRKGGRGEIASSRQLVNYTMIWISRVAACVLLFAAFSKSGNLTQVNMSWLQTVLLLLTEALLALWVLSCWKIGLSTKIASLLFLLFSCYSFLLIVKRVPLCNCFGNLSTSPEIMLVVDLLFCILLWRIRPNYKNKYSLVGFIFGVAACMFIFLPVSKFMTNPLDGIGTIVGSDSVVVEFDSWVGSAPEILRFLNCGPSTLPIDEDCELVFYYEDCETCKKLISGVLENHNPIPVVFIEGSSVSELDALETPANSYRYCKLTDDYDWFFEAPCVVSLRAGKVTSVSTGLSGY
;
A
#
# COMPACT_ATOMS: atom_id res chain seq x y z
N MET A 1 70.26 8.75 22.32
CA MET A 1 68.99 8.20 22.86
C MET A 1 67.84 8.54 21.91
N LYS A 2 67.33 7.59 21.12
CA LYS A 2 66.29 7.82 20.10
C LYS A 2 64.95 7.32 20.65
N ARG A 3 64.10 8.22 21.18
CA ARG A 3 62.77 7.89 21.72
C ARG A 3 61.84 7.43 20.59
N ARG A 4 61.62 6.12 20.44
CA ARG A 4 60.59 5.54 19.56
C ARG A 4 59.20 5.90 20.09
N ARG A 5 58.49 6.82 19.43
CA ARG A 5 57.07 7.08 19.65
C ARG A 5 56.26 5.84 19.25
N LYS A 6 55.73 5.09 20.23
CA LYS A 6 54.86 3.89 20.04
C LYS A 6 53.35 4.22 19.94
N GLY A 7 52.95 5.49 19.80
CA GLY A 7 51.57 5.92 20.03
C GLY A 7 50.54 5.74 18.89
N GLY A 8 50.91 5.43 17.65
CA GLY A 8 49.99 5.60 16.50
C GLY A 8 49.29 4.36 15.93
N ARG A 9 49.56 3.14 16.41
CA ARG A 9 49.02 1.91 15.80
C ARG A 9 47.64 1.47 16.30
N GLY A 10 47.22 1.93 17.47
CA GLY A 10 45.94 1.52 18.08
C GLY A 10 44.71 2.14 17.40
N GLU A 11 44.73 3.45 17.14
CA GLU A 11 43.55 4.17 16.61
C GLU A 11 43.18 3.76 15.18
N ILE A 12 44.17 3.45 14.34
CA ILE A 12 43.93 3.05 12.93
C ILE A 12 43.29 1.65 12.87
N ALA A 13 43.53 0.78 13.85
CA ALA A 13 42.93 -0.55 13.89
C ALA A 13 41.44 -0.50 14.29
N SER A 14 41.08 0.38 15.22
CA SER A 14 39.70 0.56 15.68
C SER A 14 38.79 1.15 14.59
N SER A 15 39.25 2.16 13.85
CA SER A 15 38.44 2.79 12.79
C SER A 15 38.10 1.83 11.65
N ARG A 16 39.04 0.95 11.25
CA ARG A 16 38.79 -0.07 10.23
C ARG A 16 37.79 -1.14 10.67
N GLN A 17 37.76 -1.47 11.97
CA GLN A 17 36.78 -2.42 12.50
C GLN A 17 35.37 -1.84 12.44
N LEU A 18 35.19 -0.58 12.85
CA LEU A 18 33.88 0.09 12.83
C LEU A 18 33.27 0.11 11.42
N VAL A 19 34.07 0.42 10.38
CA VAL A 19 33.62 0.44 8.98
C VAL A 19 33.15 -0.93 8.49
N ASN A 20 33.80 -2.02 8.92
CA ASN A 20 33.37 -3.36 8.53
C ASN A 20 32.04 -3.74 9.20
N TYR A 21 31.83 -3.34 10.46
CA TYR A 21 30.57 -3.61 11.14
C TYR A 21 29.40 -2.83 10.53
N THR A 22 29.57 -1.54 10.27
CA THR A 22 28.51 -0.72 9.65
C THR A 22 28.10 -1.26 8.29
N MET A 23 29.06 -1.74 7.50
CA MET A 23 28.76 -2.37 6.22
C MET A 23 27.88 -3.61 6.34
N ILE A 24 28.24 -4.52 7.24
CA ILE A 24 27.49 -5.77 7.47
C ILE A 24 26.06 -5.45 7.90
N TRP A 25 25.87 -4.40 8.70
CA TRP A 25 24.55 -3.92 9.09
C TRP A 25 23.76 -3.39 7.89
N ILE A 26 24.35 -2.50 7.09
CA ILE A 26 23.67 -1.93 5.91
C ILE A 26 23.25 -3.03 4.93
N SER A 27 24.13 -3.99 4.62
CA SER A 27 23.80 -5.10 3.70
C SER A 27 22.67 -5.98 4.23
N ARG A 28 22.58 -6.16 5.56
CA ARG A 28 21.51 -6.94 6.18
C ARG A 28 20.18 -6.20 6.15
N VAL A 29 20.17 -4.91 6.47
CA VAL A 29 18.97 -4.08 6.37
C VAL A 29 18.45 -4.11 4.93
N ALA A 30 19.32 -3.91 3.94
CA ALA A 30 18.96 -4.00 2.53
C ALA A 30 18.36 -5.36 2.15
N ALA A 31 18.98 -6.47 2.58
CA ALA A 31 18.46 -7.80 2.32
C ALA A 31 17.10 -8.06 3.01
N CYS A 32 16.88 -7.50 4.20
CA CYS A 32 15.61 -7.61 4.88
C CYS A 32 14.50 -6.82 4.18
N VAL A 33 14.81 -5.63 3.65
CA VAL A 33 13.87 -4.86 2.80
C VAL A 33 13.47 -5.69 1.58
N LEU A 34 14.44 -6.35 0.92
CA LEU A 34 14.17 -7.23 -0.22
C LEU A 34 13.31 -8.45 0.16
N LEU A 35 13.59 -9.10 1.30
CA LEU A 35 12.76 -10.22 1.79
C LEU A 35 11.35 -9.76 2.12
N PHE A 36 11.20 -8.60 2.75
CA PHE A 36 9.90 -8.04 3.07
C PHE A 36 9.10 -7.72 1.80
N ALA A 37 9.74 -7.11 0.79
CA ALA A 37 9.12 -6.87 -0.51
C ALA A 37 8.64 -8.17 -1.16
N ALA A 38 9.48 -9.21 -1.20
CA ALA A 38 9.11 -10.51 -1.74
C ALA A 38 7.94 -11.12 -0.96
N PHE A 39 8.00 -11.14 0.37
CA PHE A 39 6.94 -11.68 1.21
C PHE A 39 5.61 -10.95 1.00
N SER A 40 5.62 -9.63 0.96
CA SER A 40 4.41 -8.83 0.80
C SER A 40 3.76 -9.05 -0.59
N LYS A 41 4.55 -9.28 -1.64
CA LYS A 41 4.02 -9.68 -2.97
C LYS A 41 3.36 -11.06 -2.99
N SER A 42 3.77 -11.97 -2.11
CA SER A 42 3.20 -13.32 -2.05
C SER A 42 1.72 -13.35 -1.62
N GLY A 43 1.22 -12.29 -0.95
CA GLY A 43 -0.19 -12.17 -0.60
C GLY A 43 -1.12 -11.91 -1.80
N ASN A 44 -0.58 -11.36 -2.90
CA ASN A 44 -1.37 -10.85 -4.04
C ASN A 44 -1.25 -11.68 -5.31
N LEU A 45 -0.94 -12.97 -5.18
CA LEU A 45 -0.77 -13.86 -6.33
C LEU A 45 -1.99 -13.91 -7.25
N THR A 46 -3.17 -13.52 -6.78
CA THR A 46 -4.44 -13.53 -7.52
C THR A 46 -4.69 -12.28 -8.36
N GLN A 47 -4.10 -11.12 -8.02
CA GLN A 47 -4.39 -9.85 -8.72
C GLN A 47 -3.42 -9.54 -9.87
N VAL A 48 -2.26 -10.19 -9.93
CA VAL A 48 -1.28 -9.92 -10.99
C VAL A 48 -1.69 -10.68 -12.25
N ASN A 49 -1.99 -9.96 -13.32
CA ASN A 49 -2.34 -10.48 -14.65
C ASN A 49 -1.13 -11.13 -15.39
N MET A 50 -0.21 -11.73 -14.63
CA MET A 50 0.94 -12.49 -15.11
C MET A 50 0.66 -13.98 -15.00
N SER A 51 1.32 -14.78 -15.84
CA SER A 51 1.25 -16.24 -15.69
C SER A 51 1.79 -16.65 -14.31
N TRP A 52 1.17 -17.64 -13.67
CA TRP A 52 1.59 -18.13 -12.35
C TRP A 52 3.09 -18.47 -12.28
N LEU A 53 3.65 -18.98 -13.39
CA LEU A 53 5.08 -19.28 -13.52
C LEU A 53 5.96 -18.03 -13.39
N GLN A 54 5.58 -16.92 -14.02
CA GLN A 54 6.32 -15.66 -13.93
C GLN A 54 6.30 -15.11 -12.50
N THR A 55 5.15 -15.18 -11.84
CA THR A 55 5.00 -14.71 -10.45
C THR A 55 5.84 -15.55 -9.49
N VAL A 56 5.81 -16.88 -9.61
CA VAL A 56 6.65 -17.78 -8.81
C VAL A 56 8.13 -17.54 -9.08
N LEU A 57 8.51 -17.39 -10.36
CA LEU A 57 9.90 -17.14 -10.73
C LEU A 57 10.41 -15.81 -10.16
N LEU A 58 9.60 -14.75 -10.24
CA LEU A 58 9.93 -13.43 -9.68
C LEU A 58 10.12 -13.53 -8.15
N LEU A 59 9.14 -14.12 -7.45
CA LEU A 59 9.17 -14.28 -6.00
C LEU A 59 10.39 -15.08 -5.54
N LEU A 60 10.67 -16.20 -6.22
CA LEU A 60 11.82 -17.05 -5.92
C LEU A 60 13.14 -16.31 -6.18
N THR A 61 13.22 -15.53 -7.27
CA THR A 61 14.41 -14.77 -7.61
C THR A 61 14.69 -13.68 -6.57
N GLU A 62 13.66 -12.92 -6.15
CA GLU A 62 13.79 -11.91 -5.09
C GLU A 62 14.21 -12.54 -3.76
N ALA A 63 13.58 -13.65 -3.36
CA ALA A 63 13.90 -14.35 -2.12
C ALA A 63 15.32 -14.93 -2.13
N LEU A 64 15.74 -15.59 -3.22
CA LEU A 64 17.09 -16.14 -3.37
C LEU A 64 18.15 -15.04 -3.38
N LEU A 65 17.87 -13.92 -4.03
CA LEU A 65 18.79 -12.78 -4.05
C LEU A 65 18.95 -12.18 -2.66
N ALA A 66 17.85 -12.01 -1.94
CA ALA A 66 17.87 -11.49 -0.58
C ALA A 66 18.62 -12.45 0.37
N LEU A 67 18.37 -13.77 0.29
CA LEU A 67 19.11 -14.80 1.02
C LEU A 67 20.60 -14.79 0.66
N TRP A 68 20.94 -14.59 -0.61
CA TRP A 68 22.33 -14.50 -1.03
C TRP A 68 23.03 -13.29 -0.43
N VAL A 69 22.41 -12.10 -0.46
CA VAL A 69 22.95 -10.90 0.19
C VAL A 69 23.09 -11.12 1.70
N LEU A 70 22.11 -11.74 2.35
CA LEU A 70 22.13 -12.10 3.77
C LEU A 70 23.27 -13.07 4.12
N SER A 71 23.51 -14.08 3.29
CA SER A 71 24.59 -15.06 3.48
C SER A 71 25.99 -14.42 3.41
N CYS A 72 26.09 -13.22 2.82
CA CYS A 72 27.35 -12.53 2.54
C CYS A 72 28.36 -13.36 1.74
N TRP A 73 27.93 -14.43 1.06
CA TRP A 73 28.83 -15.33 0.32
C TRP A 73 29.59 -14.56 -0.75
N LYS A 74 30.90 -14.38 -0.56
CA LYS A 74 31.75 -13.48 -1.35
C LYS A 74 31.21 -12.05 -1.33
N ILE A 75 31.31 -11.41 -0.16
CA ILE A 75 30.78 -10.06 0.12
C ILE A 75 31.02 -9.04 -1.01
N GLY A 76 32.22 -9.01 -1.62
CA GLY A 76 32.50 -8.07 -2.70
C GLY A 76 31.69 -8.29 -3.99
N LEU A 77 31.26 -9.52 -4.28
CA LEU A 77 30.36 -9.81 -5.39
C LEU A 77 28.91 -9.49 -5.00
N SER A 78 28.47 -9.91 -3.81
CA SER A 78 27.13 -9.62 -3.31
C SER A 78 26.84 -8.12 -3.23
N THR A 79 27.81 -7.30 -2.77
CA THR A 79 27.64 -5.84 -2.71
C THR A 79 27.52 -5.21 -4.10
N LYS A 80 28.29 -5.68 -5.09
CA LYS A 80 28.19 -5.19 -6.47
C LYS A 80 26.83 -5.51 -7.09
N ILE A 81 26.35 -6.73 -6.88
CA ILE A 81 25.07 -7.19 -7.42
C ILE A 81 23.90 -6.50 -6.72
N ALA A 82 23.95 -6.37 -5.39
CA ALA A 82 22.95 -5.61 -4.64
C ALA A 82 22.92 -4.15 -5.10
N SER A 83 24.08 -3.49 -5.25
CA SER A 83 24.15 -2.12 -5.76
C SER A 83 23.59 -2.00 -7.18
N LEU A 84 23.88 -2.96 -8.08
CA LEU A 84 23.29 -3.00 -9.41
C LEU A 84 21.77 -3.17 -9.36
N LEU A 85 21.25 -4.03 -8.48
CA LEU A 85 19.82 -4.25 -8.32
C LEU A 85 19.11 -2.97 -7.82
N PHE A 86 19.61 -2.34 -6.77
CA PHE A 86 19.06 -1.08 -6.27
C PHE A 86 19.13 0.03 -7.32
N LEU A 87 20.17 0.04 -8.16
CA LEU A 87 20.24 0.96 -9.29
C LEU A 87 19.14 0.67 -10.33
N LEU A 88 18.88 -0.60 -10.65
CA LEU A 88 17.80 -0.98 -11.55
C LEU A 88 16.41 -0.61 -10.99
N PHE A 89 16.19 -0.83 -9.69
CA PHE A 89 14.96 -0.40 -9.01
C PHE A 89 14.81 1.12 -8.99
N SER A 90 15.89 1.86 -8.74
CA SER A 90 15.91 3.32 -8.85
C SER A 90 15.51 3.78 -10.27
N CYS A 91 16.07 3.16 -11.32
CA CYS A 91 15.72 3.48 -12.70
C CYS A 91 14.24 3.19 -12.98
N TYR A 92 13.70 2.08 -12.47
CA TYR A 92 12.29 1.72 -12.62
C TYR A 92 11.37 2.72 -11.91
N SER A 93 11.65 3.06 -10.65
CA SER A 93 10.91 4.07 -9.89
C SER A 93 10.96 5.44 -10.58
N PHE A 94 12.10 5.83 -11.13
CA PHE A 94 12.22 7.05 -11.95
C PHE A 94 11.34 7.01 -13.21
N LEU A 95 11.27 5.88 -13.92
CA LEU A 95 10.38 5.72 -15.06
C LEU A 95 8.90 5.83 -14.68
N LEU A 96 8.50 5.36 -13.49
CA LEU A 96 7.13 5.52 -12.98
C LEU A 96 6.81 7.00 -12.70
N ILE A 97 7.74 7.76 -12.12
CA ILE A 97 7.61 9.20 -11.90
C ILE A 97 7.43 9.93 -13.25
N VAL A 98 8.25 9.62 -14.26
CA VAL A 98 8.14 10.22 -15.59
C VAL A 98 6.78 9.91 -16.24
N LYS A 99 6.26 8.71 -16.03
CA LYS A 99 4.92 8.30 -16.49
C LYS A 99 3.77 8.85 -15.62
N ARG A 100 4.07 9.60 -14.56
CA ARG A 100 3.09 10.13 -13.59
C ARG A 100 2.20 9.04 -12.99
N VAL A 101 2.77 7.87 -12.75
CA VAL A 101 2.05 6.80 -12.03
C VAL A 101 2.08 7.16 -10.54
N PRO A 102 0.92 7.38 -9.88
CA PRO A 102 0.89 7.91 -8.51
C PRO A 102 1.45 6.93 -7.48
N LEU A 103 1.40 5.63 -7.76
CA LEU A 103 1.81 4.58 -6.84
C LEU A 103 2.56 3.44 -7.51
N CYS A 104 3.43 2.80 -6.74
CA CYS A 104 4.06 1.55 -7.08
C CYS A 104 3.69 0.45 -6.07
N ASN A 105 3.33 -0.72 -6.58
CA ASN A 105 3.04 -1.92 -5.77
C ASN A 105 4.33 -2.71 -5.48
N CYS A 106 5.41 -2.00 -5.14
CA CYS A 106 6.72 -2.61 -4.89
C CYS A 106 6.71 -3.57 -3.69
N PHE A 107 5.74 -3.42 -2.78
CA PHE A 107 5.56 -4.24 -1.58
C PHE A 107 4.20 -4.96 -1.60
N GLY A 108 3.76 -5.45 -2.76
CA GLY A 108 2.48 -6.18 -2.85
C GLY A 108 1.30 -5.25 -2.61
N ASN A 109 0.58 -5.44 -1.50
CA ASN A 109 -0.57 -4.61 -1.10
C ASN A 109 -0.20 -3.20 -0.63
N LEU A 110 1.05 -2.99 -0.24
CA LEU A 110 1.47 -1.67 0.23
C LEU A 110 1.84 -0.80 -0.96
N SER A 111 0.85 -0.02 -1.40
CA SER A 111 1.03 1.10 -2.31
C SER A 111 2.00 2.11 -1.71
N THR A 112 3.09 2.41 -2.39
CA THR A 112 4.02 3.48 -1.99
C THR A 112 4.25 4.43 -3.15
N SER A 113 4.49 5.71 -2.87
CA SER A 113 4.82 6.66 -3.92
C SER A 113 6.20 6.32 -4.54
N PRO A 114 6.35 6.42 -5.87
CA PRO A 114 7.59 6.08 -6.55
C PRO A 114 8.75 7.03 -6.19
N GLU A 115 8.47 8.25 -5.72
CA GLU A 115 9.47 9.21 -5.25
C GLU A 115 10.19 8.71 -3.99
N ILE A 116 9.44 8.17 -3.03
CA ILE A 116 10.01 7.62 -1.79
C ILE A 116 10.89 6.42 -2.14
N MET A 117 10.41 5.53 -3.03
CA MET A 117 11.18 4.36 -3.44
C MET A 117 12.46 4.72 -4.18
N LEU A 118 12.41 5.71 -5.07
CA LEU A 118 13.60 6.23 -5.73
C LEU A 118 14.65 6.71 -4.71
N VAL A 119 14.24 7.46 -3.67
CA VAL A 119 15.16 7.95 -2.63
C VAL A 119 15.74 6.79 -1.82
N VAL A 120 14.92 5.83 -1.42
CA VAL A 120 15.34 4.65 -0.64
C VAL A 120 16.34 3.81 -1.45
N ASP A 121 16.02 3.51 -2.71
CA ASP A 121 16.88 2.71 -3.58
C ASP A 121 18.22 3.40 -3.87
N LEU A 122 18.20 4.71 -4.17
CA LEU A 122 19.42 5.49 -4.38
C LEU A 122 20.27 5.57 -3.11
N LEU A 123 19.65 5.72 -1.94
CA LEU A 123 20.35 5.72 -0.65
C LEU A 123 21.08 4.38 -0.43
N PHE A 124 20.39 3.24 -0.60
CA PHE A 124 21.02 1.93 -0.48
C PHE A 124 22.12 1.74 -1.53
N CYS A 125 21.90 2.17 -2.77
CA CYS A 125 22.91 2.09 -3.84
C CYS A 125 24.17 2.88 -3.46
N ILE A 126 24.04 4.13 -3.01
CA ILE A 126 25.16 4.99 -2.60
C ILE A 126 25.89 4.41 -1.39
N LEU A 127 25.16 3.93 -0.38
CA LEU A 127 25.74 3.32 0.83
C LEU A 127 26.54 2.06 0.49
N LEU A 128 25.98 1.19 -0.35
CA LEU A 128 26.66 -0.03 -0.81
C LEU A 128 27.87 0.28 -1.71
N TRP A 129 27.79 1.33 -2.54
CA TRP A 129 28.89 1.74 -3.42
C TRP A 129 30.07 2.35 -2.67
N ARG A 130 29.81 3.24 -1.70
CA ARG A 130 30.87 3.92 -0.95
C ARG A 130 31.64 2.99 -0.02
N ILE A 131 30.96 2.00 0.56
CA ILE A 131 31.56 1.15 1.59
C ILE A 131 32.12 -0.13 0.94
N ARG A 132 33.43 -0.13 0.66
CA ARG A 132 34.12 -1.30 0.08
C ARG A 132 34.61 -2.24 1.20
N PRO A 133 34.10 -3.48 1.30
CA PRO A 133 34.54 -4.44 2.31
C PRO A 133 35.99 -4.82 2.08
N ASN A 134 36.76 -4.94 3.16
CA ASN A 134 38.08 -5.56 3.09
C ASN A 134 37.97 -7.05 3.43
N TYR A 135 38.35 -7.91 2.48
CA TYR A 135 37.99 -9.33 2.33
C TYR A 135 38.48 -10.32 3.41
N LYS A 136 38.93 -9.87 4.58
CA LYS A 136 39.67 -10.72 5.53
C LYS A 136 38.87 -11.27 6.71
N ASN A 137 37.62 -10.87 6.90
CA ASN A 137 36.86 -11.32 8.07
C ASN A 137 36.08 -12.62 7.81
N LYS A 138 36.24 -13.59 8.72
CA LYS A 138 35.45 -14.82 8.73
C LYS A 138 34.01 -14.50 9.12
N TYR A 139 33.06 -15.13 8.43
CA TYR A 139 31.63 -14.99 8.69
C TYR A 139 31.29 -15.41 10.12
N SER A 140 30.55 -14.57 10.85
CA SER A 140 30.01 -14.90 12.18
C SER A 140 28.54 -15.25 12.05
N LEU A 141 28.20 -16.52 12.30
CA LEU A 141 26.82 -17.03 12.38
C LEU A 141 25.97 -16.17 13.34
N VAL A 142 26.56 -15.73 14.45
CA VAL A 142 25.92 -14.87 15.45
C VAL A 142 25.44 -13.57 14.82
N GLY A 143 26.25 -12.98 13.94
CA GLY A 143 25.83 -11.79 13.22
C GLY A 143 24.60 -12.06 12.35
N PHE A 144 24.58 -13.16 11.60
CA PHE A 144 23.45 -13.48 10.72
C PHE A 144 22.14 -13.59 11.52
N ILE A 145 22.17 -14.31 12.65
CA ILE A 145 21.01 -14.48 13.54
C ILE A 145 20.53 -13.12 14.08
N PHE A 146 21.45 -12.28 14.59
CA PHE A 146 21.10 -10.94 15.07
C PHE A 146 20.52 -10.05 13.97
N GLY A 147 21.03 -10.17 12.74
CA GLY A 147 20.51 -9.44 11.59
C GLY A 147 19.05 -9.77 11.31
N VAL A 148 18.75 -11.08 11.20
CA VAL A 148 17.37 -11.56 10.97
C VAL A 148 16.46 -11.16 12.12
N ALA A 149 16.89 -11.31 13.37
CA ALA A 149 16.10 -10.93 14.55
C ALA A 149 15.80 -9.42 14.60
N ALA A 150 16.80 -8.58 14.33
CA ALA A 150 16.61 -7.13 14.27
C ALA A 150 15.63 -6.73 13.16
N CYS A 151 15.70 -7.39 12.00
CA CYS A 151 14.73 -7.16 10.93
C CYS A 151 13.32 -7.56 11.34
N MET A 152 13.12 -8.75 11.93
CA MET A 152 11.80 -9.12 12.45
C MET A 152 11.28 -8.08 13.45
N PHE A 153 12.15 -7.59 14.34
CA PHE A 153 11.76 -6.60 15.36
C PHE A 153 11.41 -5.22 14.79
N ILE A 154 12.02 -4.80 13.67
CA ILE A 154 11.69 -3.54 12.98
C ILE A 154 10.43 -3.70 12.14
N PHE A 155 10.28 -4.80 11.40
CA PHE A 155 9.18 -4.97 10.45
C PHE A 155 7.86 -5.41 11.11
N LEU A 156 7.88 -6.19 12.21
CA LEU A 156 6.68 -6.60 12.94
C LEU A 156 5.80 -5.43 13.45
N PRO A 157 6.36 -4.36 14.06
CA PRO A 157 5.56 -3.21 14.45
C PRO A 157 5.14 -2.38 13.24
N VAL A 158 6.01 -2.19 12.25
CA VAL A 158 5.68 -1.41 11.04
C VAL A 158 4.49 -2.02 10.30
N SER A 159 4.42 -3.35 10.18
CA SER A 159 3.26 -4.01 9.56
C SER A 159 1.94 -3.81 10.32
N LYS A 160 2.00 -3.54 11.63
CA LYS A 160 0.80 -3.23 12.44
C LYS A 160 0.42 -1.74 12.42
N PHE A 161 1.39 -0.85 12.27
CA PHE A 161 1.14 0.58 12.14
C PHE A 161 0.73 0.98 10.71
N MET A 162 0.98 0.12 9.72
CA MET A 162 0.55 0.29 8.33
C MET A 162 -0.79 -0.40 8.04
N THR A 163 -1.62 -0.69 9.05
CA THR A 163 -3.04 -0.94 8.78
C THR A 163 -3.65 0.38 8.33
N ASN A 164 -3.98 0.50 7.06
CA ASN A 164 -4.55 1.72 6.56
C ASN A 164 -5.93 1.89 7.20
N PRO A 165 -6.32 3.09 7.63
CA PRO A 165 -7.67 3.32 8.16
C PRO A 165 -8.77 2.97 7.15
N LEU A 166 -8.41 2.77 5.87
CA LEU A 166 -9.26 2.40 4.75
C LEU A 166 -9.22 0.89 4.41
N ASP A 167 -8.48 0.07 5.16
CA ASP A 167 -8.46 -1.39 4.99
C ASP A 167 -9.89 -1.95 5.13
N GLY A 168 -10.50 -2.36 4.03
CA GLY A 168 -11.87 -2.89 3.98
C GLY A 168 -12.86 -2.05 3.16
N ILE A 169 -12.51 -0.80 2.81
CA ILE A 169 -13.34 0.05 1.95
C ILE A 169 -12.97 -0.10 0.48
N GLY A 170 -11.67 -0.19 0.21
CA GLY A 170 -11.17 -0.14 -1.15
C GLY A 170 -9.65 -0.02 -1.21
N THR A 171 -9.13 0.11 -2.43
CA THR A 171 -7.71 0.29 -2.67
C THR A 171 -7.36 1.77 -2.74
N ILE A 172 -6.41 2.21 -1.92
CA ILE A 172 -5.91 3.59 -1.98
C ILE A 172 -5.03 3.72 -3.22
N VAL A 173 -5.41 4.62 -4.13
CA VAL A 173 -4.68 4.92 -5.37
C VAL A 173 -4.02 6.31 -5.33
N GLY A 174 -3.13 6.56 -4.38
CA GLY A 174 -2.34 7.78 -4.29
C GLY A 174 -2.09 8.15 -2.84
N SER A 175 -1.98 9.45 -2.55
CA SER A 175 -2.15 9.98 -1.20
C SER A 175 -3.62 10.07 -0.80
N ASP A 176 -4.48 10.49 -1.74
CA ASP A 176 -5.82 10.99 -1.41
C ASP A 176 -6.94 10.30 -2.21
N SER A 177 -6.62 9.43 -3.17
CA SER A 177 -7.64 8.76 -4.00
C SER A 177 -8.01 7.38 -3.46
N VAL A 178 -9.32 7.07 -3.38
CA VAL A 178 -9.83 5.80 -2.87
C VAL A 178 -10.69 5.12 -3.92
N VAL A 179 -10.26 3.95 -4.39
CA VAL A 179 -11.05 3.12 -5.31
C VAL A 179 -11.89 2.14 -4.51
N VAL A 180 -13.21 2.33 -4.54
CA VAL A 180 -14.17 1.51 -3.80
C VAL A 180 -14.48 0.23 -4.56
N GLU A 181 -14.31 -0.92 -3.91
CA GLU A 181 -14.56 -2.25 -4.49
C GLU A 181 -15.79 -2.89 -3.82
N PHE A 182 -16.99 -2.50 -4.26
CA PHE A 182 -18.25 -2.88 -3.60
C PHE A 182 -18.45 -4.39 -3.44
N ASP A 183 -18.03 -5.20 -4.42
CA ASP A 183 -18.18 -6.66 -4.39
C ASP A 183 -17.46 -7.30 -3.18
N SER A 184 -16.37 -6.68 -2.71
CA SER A 184 -15.62 -7.16 -1.55
C SER A 184 -16.38 -6.99 -0.24
N TRP A 185 -17.45 -6.19 -0.22
CA TRP A 185 -18.22 -5.91 0.99
C TRP A 185 -19.29 -6.94 1.28
N VAL A 186 -19.67 -7.80 0.31
CA VAL A 186 -20.75 -8.77 0.48
C VAL A 186 -20.49 -9.67 1.69
N GLY A 187 -21.44 -9.70 2.63
CA GLY A 187 -21.35 -10.43 3.91
C GLY A 187 -20.71 -9.65 5.07
N SER A 188 -20.17 -8.46 4.79
CA SER A 188 -19.53 -7.57 5.77
C SER A 188 -20.32 -6.27 5.96
N ALA A 189 -20.04 -5.54 7.04
CA ALA A 189 -20.58 -4.20 7.22
C ALA A 189 -19.83 -3.23 6.30
N PRO A 190 -20.52 -2.31 5.59
CA PRO A 190 -19.87 -1.37 4.70
C PRO A 190 -19.07 -0.34 5.51
N GLU A 191 -17.76 -0.42 5.44
CA GLU A 191 -16.90 0.49 6.20
C GLU A 191 -16.93 1.94 5.69
N ILE A 192 -17.44 2.17 4.47
CA ILE A 192 -17.57 3.51 3.89
C ILE A 192 -18.53 4.42 4.68
N LEU A 193 -19.41 3.84 5.50
CA LEU A 193 -20.40 4.61 6.27
C LEU A 193 -19.77 5.64 7.21
N ARG A 194 -18.55 5.39 7.70
CA ARG A 194 -17.82 6.35 8.55
C ARG A 194 -17.31 7.59 7.81
N PHE A 195 -17.34 7.55 6.48
CA PHE A 195 -16.96 8.64 5.58
C PHE A 195 -18.18 9.32 4.95
N LEU A 196 -19.40 9.07 5.46
CA LEU A 196 -20.61 9.73 5.00
C LEU A 196 -20.95 10.94 5.86
N ASN A 197 -21.13 12.07 5.19
CA ASN A 197 -21.70 13.29 5.73
C ASN A 197 -23.20 13.34 5.38
N CYS A 198 -24.05 12.88 6.31
CA CYS A 198 -25.51 12.79 6.14
C CYS A 198 -26.30 13.91 6.87
N GLY A 199 -25.62 15.00 7.26
CA GLY A 199 -26.22 16.04 8.10
C GLY A 199 -26.59 15.53 9.51
N PRO A 200 -27.52 16.18 10.24
CA PRO A 200 -27.85 15.87 11.64
C PRO A 200 -28.60 14.55 11.86
N SER A 201 -28.92 13.80 10.79
CA SER A 201 -29.70 12.58 10.87
C SER A 201 -28.80 11.34 10.88
N THR A 202 -28.90 10.51 11.93
CA THR A 202 -28.15 9.24 12.03
C THR A 202 -28.65 8.25 10.98
N LEU A 203 -27.75 7.71 10.16
CA LEU A 203 -28.04 6.61 9.22
C LEU A 203 -28.71 5.44 9.96
N PRO A 204 -29.74 4.80 9.39
CA PRO A 204 -30.37 3.63 9.97
C PRO A 204 -29.52 2.38 9.67
N ILE A 205 -28.29 2.32 10.21
CA ILE A 205 -27.30 1.29 9.90
C ILE A 205 -27.81 -0.11 10.30
N ASP A 206 -28.64 -0.19 11.33
CA ASP A 206 -29.17 -1.46 11.83
C ASP A 206 -30.44 -1.93 11.11
N GLU A 207 -30.99 -1.13 10.19
CA GLU A 207 -32.22 -1.43 9.45
C GLU A 207 -31.92 -1.84 8.00
N ASP A 208 -32.89 -2.50 7.38
CA ASP A 208 -32.81 -2.85 5.96
C ASP A 208 -32.94 -1.56 5.13
N CYS A 209 -31.93 -1.27 4.30
CA CYS A 209 -31.92 -0.09 3.44
C CYS A 209 -31.12 -0.32 2.16
N GLU A 210 -31.32 0.54 1.17
CA GLU A 210 -30.56 0.56 -0.07
C GLU A 210 -29.67 1.80 -0.13
N LEU A 211 -28.38 1.60 -0.37
CA LEU A 211 -27.43 2.68 -0.63
C LEU A 211 -27.25 2.82 -2.13
N VAL A 212 -27.49 4.00 -2.67
CA VAL A 212 -27.37 4.29 -4.11
C VAL A 212 -26.21 5.27 -4.30
N PHE A 213 -25.08 4.75 -4.76
CA PHE A 213 -23.88 5.53 -5.06
C PHE A 213 -23.95 6.12 -6.46
N TYR A 214 -23.72 7.42 -6.59
CA TYR A 214 -23.81 8.12 -7.86
C TYR A 214 -22.85 9.31 -7.99
N TYR A 215 -22.66 9.77 -9.24
CA TYR A 215 -22.08 11.07 -9.56
C TYR A 215 -23.13 11.98 -10.17
N GLU A 216 -23.03 13.28 -9.90
CA GLU A 216 -23.98 14.29 -10.37
C GLU A 216 -23.99 14.43 -11.90
N ASP A 217 -22.85 14.22 -12.56
CA ASP A 217 -22.67 14.33 -14.01
C ASP A 217 -23.03 13.04 -14.78
N CYS A 218 -23.42 11.98 -14.09
CA CYS A 218 -23.76 10.68 -14.67
C CYS A 218 -25.24 10.62 -15.13
N GLU A 219 -25.50 10.65 -16.44
CA GLU A 219 -26.87 10.56 -17.01
C GLU A 219 -27.59 9.27 -16.62
N THR A 220 -26.88 8.13 -16.61
CA THR A 220 -27.42 6.82 -16.19
C THR A 220 -27.88 6.87 -14.74
N CYS A 221 -27.13 7.56 -13.89
CA CYS A 221 -27.44 7.72 -12.48
C CYS A 221 -28.68 8.58 -12.27
N LYS A 222 -28.84 9.66 -13.04
CA LYS A 222 -30.06 10.49 -13.03
C LYS A 222 -31.30 9.67 -13.36
N LYS A 223 -31.23 8.83 -14.40
CA LYS A 223 -32.33 7.93 -14.79
C LYS A 223 -32.68 6.94 -13.67
N LEU A 224 -31.68 6.32 -13.04
CA LEU A 224 -31.89 5.41 -11.91
C LEU A 224 -32.56 6.13 -10.74
N ILE A 225 -32.05 7.30 -10.34
CA ILE A 225 -32.60 8.10 -9.24
C ILE A 225 -34.06 8.48 -9.52
N SER A 226 -34.37 8.96 -10.73
CA SER A 226 -35.77 9.25 -11.10
C SER A 226 -36.66 8.03 -10.99
N GLY A 227 -36.21 6.86 -11.48
CA GLY A 227 -36.96 5.62 -11.36
C GLY A 227 -37.20 5.17 -9.91
N VAL A 228 -36.22 5.36 -9.02
CA VAL A 228 -36.34 5.04 -7.59
C VAL A 228 -37.25 6.04 -6.85
N LEU A 229 -37.27 7.30 -7.28
CA LEU A 229 -38.16 8.31 -6.71
C LEU A 229 -39.62 8.12 -7.15
N GLU A 230 -39.85 7.67 -8.38
CA GLU A 230 -41.19 7.39 -8.92
C GLU A 230 -41.78 6.09 -8.35
N ASN A 231 -40.95 5.06 -8.20
CA ASN A 231 -41.34 3.79 -7.59
C ASN A 231 -41.20 3.91 -6.07
N HIS A 232 -42.28 4.24 -5.37
CA HIS A 232 -42.32 4.28 -3.91
C HIS A 232 -41.91 2.92 -3.30
N ASN A 233 -40.61 2.76 -3.06
CA ASN A 233 -40.07 1.57 -2.42
C ASN A 233 -40.39 1.59 -0.92
N PRO A 234 -40.84 0.47 -0.35
CA PRO A 234 -41.07 0.38 1.09
C PRO A 234 -39.76 0.37 1.89
N ILE A 235 -38.63 0.11 1.23
CA ILE A 235 -37.30 0.07 1.83
C ILE A 235 -36.70 1.48 1.78
N PRO A 236 -36.18 2.02 2.90
CA PRO A 236 -35.47 3.29 2.93
C PRO A 236 -34.30 3.32 1.94
N VAL A 237 -34.18 4.41 1.18
CA VAL A 237 -33.09 4.61 0.23
C VAL A 237 -32.21 5.78 0.66
N VAL A 238 -30.90 5.56 0.63
CA VAL A 238 -29.86 6.57 0.90
C VAL A 238 -29.08 6.82 -0.38
N PHE A 239 -29.22 8.02 -0.94
CA PHE A 239 -28.42 8.47 -2.08
C PHE A 239 -27.08 9.00 -1.58
N ILE A 240 -25.99 8.45 -2.11
CA ILE A 240 -24.62 8.78 -1.72
C ILE A 240 -23.90 9.38 -2.92
N GLU A 241 -23.53 10.64 -2.81
CA GLU A 241 -22.80 11.36 -3.84
C GLU A 241 -21.28 11.18 -3.68
N GLY A 242 -20.60 10.85 -4.78
CA GLY A 242 -19.14 10.68 -4.83
C GLY A 242 -18.31 11.90 -5.22
N SER A 243 -18.93 12.97 -5.71
CA SER A 243 -18.21 14.16 -6.18
C SER A 243 -17.86 15.10 -5.03
N SER A 244 -16.63 15.62 -5.02
CA SER A 244 -16.23 16.71 -4.13
C SER A 244 -16.80 18.07 -4.57
N VAL A 245 -17.20 18.19 -5.85
CA VAL A 245 -17.63 19.44 -6.48
C VAL A 245 -19.14 19.42 -6.70
N SER A 246 -19.90 19.66 -5.64
CA SER A 246 -21.29 20.08 -5.80
C SER A 246 -21.67 21.10 -4.73
N GLU A 247 -22.08 22.28 -5.19
CA GLU A 247 -22.80 23.31 -4.42
C GLU A 247 -24.31 23.06 -4.54
N LEU A 248 -24.76 21.79 -4.44
CA LEU A 248 -26.18 21.55 -4.31
C LEU A 248 -26.63 22.04 -2.93
N ASP A 249 -27.16 23.26 -2.90
CA ASP A 249 -28.02 23.74 -1.83
C ASP A 249 -29.03 22.63 -1.53
N ALA A 250 -28.98 22.11 -0.30
CA ALA A 250 -29.75 20.97 0.15
C ALA A 250 -31.20 21.10 -0.34
N LEU A 251 -31.54 20.35 -1.39
CA LEU A 251 -32.90 20.27 -1.88
C LEU A 251 -33.76 19.86 -0.69
N GLU A 252 -34.66 20.76 -0.26
CA GLU A 252 -35.61 20.49 0.81
C GLU A 252 -36.41 19.25 0.42
N THR A 253 -36.02 18.12 1.00
CA THR A 253 -36.52 16.81 0.58
C THR A 253 -37.89 16.60 1.20
N PRO A 254 -38.93 16.32 0.39
CA PRO A 254 -40.23 15.97 0.94
C PRO A 254 -40.13 14.69 1.78
N ALA A 255 -40.95 14.67 2.83
CA ALA A 255 -40.76 13.89 4.04
C ALA A 255 -40.54 12.36 3.89
N ASN A 256 -39.58 11.88 4.68
CA ASN A 256 -39.45 10.58 5.36
C ASN A 256 -38.88 9.34 4.64
N SER A 257 -38.91 9.20 3.32
CA SER A 257 -38.48 7.93 2.68
C SER A 257 -37.08 7.92 2.06
N TYR A 258 -36.49 9.09 1.82
CA TYR A 258 -35.20 9.21 1.15
C TYR A 258 -34.23 10.07 1.96
N ARG A 259 -32.94 9.74 1.89
CA ARG A 259 -31.86 10.53 2.50
C ARG A 259 -30.75 10.78 1.49
N TYR A 260 -30.13 11.94 1.61
CA TYR A 260 -28.97 12.31 0.81
C TYR A 260 -27.76 12.42 1.73
N CYS A 261 -26.67 11.80 1.33
CA CYS A 261 -25.39 11.83 2.00
C CYS A 261 -24.31 12.15 0.97
N LYS A 262 -23.25 12.83 1.41
CA LYS A 262 -22.05 13.07 0.60
C LYS A 262 -20.89 12.27 1.21
N LEU A 263 -20.01 11.70 0.38
CA LEU A 263 -18.73 11.23 0.89
C LEU A 263 -17.87 12.41 1.37
N THR A 264 -16.98 12.20 2.34
CA THR A 264 -16.10 13.26 2.84
C THR A 264 -15.19 13.78 1.73
N ASP A 265 -14.95 15.09 1.73
CA ASP A 265 -14.05 15.75 0.76
C ASP A 265 -12.56 15.52 1.08
N ASP A 266 -12.25 14.69 2.10
CA ASP A 266 -10.89 14.32 2.49
C ASP A 266 -10.21 13.39 1.45
N TYR A 267 -11.00 12.79 0.55
CA TYR A 267 -10.53 11.83 -0.45
C TYR A 267 -11.18 12.06 -1.81
N ASP A 268 -10.45 11.71 -2.87
CA ASP A 268 -10.99 11.56 -4.22
C ASP A 268 -11.57 10.15 -4.36
N TRP A 269 -12.89 10.03 -4.27
CA TRP A 269 -13.59 8.75 -4.33
C TRP A 269 -13.79 8.29 -5.78
N PHE A 270 -13.32 7.08 -6.07
CA PHE A 270 -13.48 6.43 -7.37
C PHE A 270 -14.28 5.15 -7.20
N PHE A 271 -15.40 5.06 -7.87
CA PHE A 271 -16.25 3.88 -7.88
C PHE A 271 -17.08 3.80 -9.16
N GLU A 272 -17.53 2.60 -9.50
CA GLU A 272 -18.45 2.39 -10.62
C GLU A 272 -19.83 2.92 -10.26
N ALA A 273 -20.35 3.85 -11.07
CA ALA A 273 -21.66 4.46 -10.87
C ALA A 273 -22.59 4.22 -12.09
N PRO A 274 -23.89 4.03 -11.87
CA PRO A 274 -24.53 3.89 -10.57
C PRO A 274 -24.22 2.52 -9.93
N CYS A 275 -24.16 2.49 -8.60
CA CYS A 275 -24.07 1.26 -7.83
C CYS A 275 -25.13 1.26 -6.74
N VAL A 276 -25.87 0.14 -6.64
CA VAL A 276 -26.86 -0.09 -5.59
C VAL A 276 -26.36 -1.17 -4.64
N VAL A 277 -26.22 -0.83 -3.36
CA VAL A 277 -25.78 -1.72 -2.30
C VAL A 277 -26.93 -1.94 -1.35
N SER A 278 -27.43 -3.17 -1.28
CA SER A 278 -28.52 -3.52 -0.36
C SER A 278 -27.94 -3.95 0.99
N LEU A 279 -28.41 -3.33 2.07
CA LEU A 279 -28.08 -3.66 3.44
C LEU A 279 -29.22 -4.43 4.10
N ARG A 280 -28.87 -5.48 4.84
CA ARG A 280 -29.77 -6.14 5.79
C ARG A 280 -29.06 -6.37 7.11
N ALA A 281 -29.68 -5.93 8.21
CA ALA A 281 -29.10 -5.99 9.55
C ALA A 281 -27.63 -5.50 9.59
N GLY A 282 -27.37 -4.34 8.98
CA GLY A 282 -26.05 -3.71 8.93
C GLY A 282 -24.99 -4.41 8.07
N LYS A 283 -25.36 -5.39 7.24
CA LYS A 283 -24.43 -6.10 6.34
C LYS A 283 -24.85 -5.98 4.89
N VAL A 284 -23.87 -5.91 3.99
CA VAL A 284 -24.11 -5.93 2.54
C VAL A 284 -24.58 -7.32 2.12
N THR A 285 -25.78 -7.39 1.54
CA THR A 285 -26.32 -8.66 0.99
C THR A 285 -26.16 -8.78 -0.51
N SER A 286 -26.17 -7.65 -1.21
CA SER A 286 -26.08 -7.60 -2.67
C SER A 286 -25.50 -6.27 -3.13
N VAL A 287 -24.79 -6.34 -4.24
CA VAL A 287 -24.24 -5.22 -4.97
C VAL A 287 -24.72 -5.35 -6.41
N SER A 288 -25.27 -4.28 -6.97
CA SER A 288 -25.68 -4.22 -8.37
C SER A 288 -25.05 -2.99 -9.01
N THR A 289 -24.20 -3.22 -10.02
CA THR A 289 -23.62 -2.15 -10.83
C THR A 289 -24.38 -1.98 -12.13
N GLY A 290 -24.58 -0.72 -12.54
CA GLY A 290 -25.34 -0.36 -13.72
C GLY A 290 -26.86 -0.54 -13.58
N LEU A 291 -27.58 -0.55 -14.71
CA LEU A 291 -29.05 -0.66 -14.76
C LEU A 291 -29.55 -2.12 -14.77
N SER A 292 -28.73 -3.09 -14.36
CA SER A 292 -29.01 -4.51 -14.61
C SER A 292 -30.06 -5.15 -13.67
N GLY A 293 -30.76 -4.36 -12.85
CA GLY A 293 -31.74 -4.87 -11.88
C GLY A 293 -32.89 -3.92 -11.52
N TYR A 294 -33.05 -2.79 -12.22
CA TYR A 294 -34.10 -1.79 -12.01
C TYR A 294 -34.76 -1.39 -13.34
#